data_AF-A0A1H0HBP7-F1
#
_entry.id   AF-A0A1H0HBP7-F1
#
_cell.length_a   1.000
_cell.length_b   1.000
_cell.length_c   1.000
_cell.angle_alpha   90.00
_cell.angle_beta   90.00
_cell.angle_gamma   90.00
#
_symmetry.space_group_name_H-M   'P 1'
#
loop_
_entity.id
_entity.type
_entity.pdbx_description
1 polymer ?
#
loop_
_entity_poly.entity_id
_entity_poly.type
_entity_poly.pdbx_seq_one_letter_code
_entity_poly.pdbx_strand_id
1 'polypeptide(L)'
;MAFRQFGAAAAVTVALALATPAYAVTEIQWWHAMTGGNNDIVNKLAADFNASQPDYKVVPTFKGSYPDTMNAGIAAFRAGTAPHIIQVFEVGTATMMSATGAIKPVYQLMKDAGEPFDPKNYLPAITGYYSTSKGDMLSFPFNSSSMVMWINKDELKKAGVAEIPKTWPEVFDAAKKLKAAGHATCGFSNAWATWAHIEQFSAWHNVPIGTKANGLDGFDTVLEFNSPLHVKHLQNLIDLQKDKTYDYSGRENKSENRFASGECAIFLTSSGYYATAKSTAKFDFTSAPMPYYPEAKGAPQNSIIGGASLWVMGGKKPEEYKGIAKFFTFLSDTDRQAKLHQESGYLPITKAAYEKTVKDGFYDKNPTLQTPLKELTNKEPTTNSRGLRFGNMVQMRDLWAEEIEAALAGKKTAQEALDAAVARGNAMLRTFEKTAK
;
A
#
# COMPACT_ATOMS: atom_id res chain seq x y z
N MET A 1 -12.40 87.29 40.28
CA MET A 1 -13.07 85.99 40.06
C MET A 1 -12.56 85.38 38.77
N ALA A 2 -11.96 84.18 38.89
CA ALA A 2 -11.96 83.04 37.95
C ALA A 2 -11.68 83.20 36.44
N PHE A 3 -10.55 82.61 36.02
CA PHE A 3 -10.33 81.59 34.96
C PHE A 3 -10.93 81.69 33.54
N ARG A 4 -10.06 81.51 32.52
CA ARG A 4 -10.07 80.44 31.47
C ARG A 4 -8.99 80.74 30.40
N GLN A 5 -7.84 80.07 30.39
CA GLN A 5 -7.47 78.78 29.75
C GLN A 5 -7.54 78.71 28.20
N PHE A 6 -6.39 78.29 27.66
CA PHE A 6 -5.96 78.13 26.27
C PHE A 6 -6.79 77.14 25.45
N GLY A 7 -6.89 77.38 24.13
CA GLY A 7 -7.31 76.40 23.14
C GLY A 7 -6.39 76.41 21.92
N ALA A 8 -5.51 75.42 21.82
CA ALA A 8 -4.78 75.08 20.60
C ALA A 8 -5.56 74.00 19.85
N ALA A 9 -5.99 74.28 18.63
CA ALA A 9 -6.69 73.32 17.78
C ALA A 9 -5.66 72.51 16.97
N ALA A 10 -5.54 71.22 17.28
CA ALA A 10 -4.83 70.23 16.45
C ALA A 10 -5.87 69.50 15.57
N ALA A 11 -5.74 69.64 14.25
CA ALA A 11 -6.52 68.87 13.29
C ALA A 11 -5.92 67.46 13.15
N VAL A 12 -6.67 66.45 13.58
CA VAL A 12 -6.32 65.03 13.42
C VAL A 12 -6.86 64.54 12.08
N THR A 13 -5.97 64.16 11.18
CA THR A 13 -6.29 63.48 9.92
C THR A 13 -6.64 62.02 10.22
N VAL A 14 -7.90 61.62 10.03
CA VAL A 14 -8.32 60.21 10.16
C VAL A 14 -8.02 59.49 8.85
N ALA A 15 -6.96 58.67 8.83
CA ALA A 15 -6.73 57.70 7.77
C ALA A 15 -7.54 56.43 8.08
N LEU A 16 -8.67 56.21 7.40
CA LEU A 16 -9.34 54.91 7.40
C LEU A 16 -8.48 53.92 6.60
N ALA A 17 -7.76 53.05 7.31
CA ALA A 17 -7.16 51.87 6.72
C ALA A 17 -8.28 50.88 6.31
N LEU A 18 -8.43 50.65 5.01
CA LEU A 18 -9.21 49.54 4.46
C LEU A 18 -8.50 48.23 4.83
N ALA A 19 -8.83 47.66 5.98
CA ALA A 19 -8.44 46.30 6.31
C ALA A 19 -9.28 45.34 5.45
N THR A 20 -8.70 44.85 4.35
CA THR A 20 -9.26 43.69 3.63
C THR A 20 -9.27 42.49 4.57
N PRO A 21 -10.38 41.74 4.70
CA PRO A 21 -10.41 40.55 5.54
C PRO A 21 -9.38 39.55 5.00
N ALA A 22 -8.36 39.24 5.82
CA ALA A 22 -7.48 38.12 5.53
C ALA A 22 -8.32 36.84 5.63
N TYR A 23 -8.63 36.21 4.49
CA TYR A 23 -9.23 34.89 4.49
C TYR A 23 -8.28 33.93 5.21
N ALA A 24 -8.74 33.31 6.29
CA ALA A 24 -7.95 32.34 7.03
C ALA A 24 -7.69 31.12 6.12
N VAL A 25 -6.42 30.74 5.98
CA VAL A 25 -6.00 29.56 5.22
C VAL A 25 -6.72 28.33 5.78
N THR A 26 -7.38 27.56 4.91
CA THR A 26 -8.12 26.35 5.33
C THR A 26 -7.15 25.17 5.47
N GLU A 27 -6.96 24.69 6.69
CA GLU A 27 -6.07 23.55 6.94
C GLU A 27 -6.73 22.19 6.64
N ILE A 28 -6.00 21.30 5.97
CA ILE A 28 -6.43 19.96 5.56
C ILE A 28 -5.49 18.94 6.20
N GLN A 29 -5.99 18.22 7.19
CA GLN A 29 -5.25 17.18 7.92
C GLN A 29 -5.21 15.87 7.12
N TRP A 30 -4.00 15.39 6.82
CA TRP A 30 -3.77 14.14 6.09
C TRP A 30 -2.99 13.14 6.94
N TRP A 31 -3.63 12.06 7.37
CA TRP A 31 -2.98 10.98 8.10
C TRP A 31 -2.44 9.91 7.15
N HIS A 32 -1.18 9.50 7.32
CA HIS A 32 -0.49 8.54 6.44
C HIS A 32 0.38 7.54 7.20
N ALA A 33 0.74 6.45 6.51
CA ALA A 33 1.57 5.34 7.00
C ALA A 33 2.92 5.23 6.30
N MET A 34 3.26 6.18 5.42
CA MET A 34 4.54 6.17 4.70
C MET A 34 5.74 6.33 5.64
N THR A 35 6.80 5.54 5.38
CA THR A 35 8.08 5.56 6.10
C THR A 35 9.25 5.78 5.14
N GLY A 36 10.45 6.02 5.67
CA GLY A 36 11.68 6.15 4.87
C GLY A 36 11.55 7.20 3.76
N GLY A 37 12.11 6.91 2.58
CA GLY A 37 12.04 7.82 1.44
C GLY A 37 10.61 8.16 0.97
N ASN A 38 9.62 7.29 1.24
CA ASN A 38 8.23 7.57 0.90
C ASN A 38 7.58 8.59 1.84
N ASN A 39 8.02 8.69 3.09
CA ASN A 39 7.61 9.77 4.00
C ASN A 39 8.07 11.13 3.48
N ASP A 40 9.31 11.20 2.97
CA ASP A 40 9.87 12.44 2.43
C ASP A 40 9.11 12.89 1.19
N ILE A 41 8.72 11.95 0.32
CA ILE A 41 7.85 12.21 -0.84
C ILE A 41 6.49 12.78 -0.40
N VAL A 42 5.84 12.21 0.62
CA VAL A 42 4.56 12.71 1.14
C VAL A 42 4.67 14.16 1.65
N ASN A 43 5.69 14.44 2.46
CA ASN A 43 5.92 15.77 2.99
C ASN A 43 6.21 16.79 1.88
N LYS A 44 6.99 16.37 0.87
CA LYS A 44 7.26 17.20 -0.32
C LYS A 44 6.00 17.49 -1.11
N LEU A 45 5.11 16.51 -1.33
CA LEU A 45 3.86 16.72 -2.05
C LEU A 45 2.96 17.75 -1.36
N ALA A 46 2.85 17.68 -0.03
CA ALA A 46 2.10 18.67 0.74
C ALA A 46 2.75 20.06 0.66
N ALA A 47 4.07 20.16 0.78
CA ALA A 47 4.79 21.43 0.67
C ALA A 47 4.61 22.06 -0.73
N ASP A 48 4.74 21.27 -1.79
CA ASP A 48 4.58 21.74 -3.17
C ASP A 48 3.14 22.21 -3.45
N PHE A 49 2.12 21.53 -2.91
CA PHE A 49 0.72 21.99 -3.00
C PHE A 49 0.45 23.27 -2.20
N ASN A 50 1.03 23.37 -1.00
CA ASN A 50 0.86 24.56 -0.16
C ASN A 50 1.57 25.78 -0.75
N ALA A 51 2.65 25.58 -1.51
CA ALA A 51 3.36 26.66 -2.18
C ALA A 51 2.70 27.09 -3.51
N SER A 52 1.87 26.24 -4.12
CA SER A 52 1.26 26.53 -5.42
C SER A 52 0.02 27.43 -5.32
N GLN A 53 -0.52 27.64 -4.12
CA GLN A 53 -1.74 28.42 -3.90
C GLN A 53 -1.82 28.93 -2.43
N PRO A 54 -2.59 30.01 -2.14
CA PRO A 54 -2.66 30.60 -0.80
C PRO A 54 -3.88 30.20 0.05
N ASP A 55 -4.86 29.49 -0.50
CA ASP A 55 -6.17 29.25 0.10
C ASP A 55 -6.19 28.07 1.09
N TYR A 56 -5.40 27.04 0.83
CA TYR A 56 -5.40 25.77 1.58
C TYR A 56 -4.01 25.38 2.08
N LYS A 57 -3.97 24.64 3.19
CA LYS A 57 -2.72 24.08 3.74
C LYS A 57 -2.91 22.61 4.11
N VAL A 58 -2.32 21.72 3.33
CA VAL A 58 -2.27 20.29 3.63
C VAL A 58 -1.18 20.02 4.68
N VAL A 59 -1.56 19.35 5.76
CA VAL A 59 -0.71 18.99 6.88
C VAL A 59 -0.63 17.46 6.97
N PRO A 60 0.42 16.82 6.43
CA PRO A 60 0.62 15.39 6.55
C PRO A 60 1.04 15.03 7.99
N THR A 61 0.55 13.92 8.50
CA THR A 61 0.90 13.38 9.82
C THR A 61 1.12 11.87 9.70
N PHE A 62 2.33 11.41 10.02
CA PHE A 62 2.64 10.00 10.14
C PHE A 62 1.94 9.39 11.36
N LYS A 63 1.21 8.28 11.16
CA LYS A 63 0.40 7.63 12.20
C LYS A 63 0.86 6.23 12.59
N GLY A 64 2.01 5.79 12.11
CA GLY A 64 2.52 4.43 12.33
C GLY A 64 2.33 3.55 11.10
N SER A 65 2.16 2.25 11.30
CA SER A 65 1.90 1.31 10.21
C SER A 65 0.53 1.54 9.56
N TYR A 66 0.22 0.81 8.48
CA TYR A 66 -1.11 0.85 7.88
C TYR A 66 -2.22 0.41 8.85
N PRO A 67 -2.07 -0.71 9.58
CA PRO A 67 -2.96 -1.05 10.70
C PRO A 67 -3.12 0.07 11.73
N ASP A 68 -2.01 0.68 12.19
CA ASP A 68 -2.06 1.77 13.18
C ASP A 68 -2.86 2.97 12.67
N THR A 69 -2.58 3.38 11.43
CA THR A 69 -3.23 4.52 10.77
C THR A 69 -4.73 4.28 10.66
N MET A 70 -5.16 3.11 10.18
CA MET A 70 -6.57 2.76 10.06
C MET A 70 -7.26 2.69 11.43
N ASN A 71 -6.64 2.06 12.43
CA ASN A 71 -7.19 1.98 13.79
C ASN A 71 -7.34 3.37 14.42
N ALA A 72 -6.35 4.24 14.25
CA ALA A 72 -6.43 5.63 14.69
C ALA A 72 -7.58 6.38 13.99
N GLY A 73 -7.77 6.16 12.69
CA GLY A 73 -8.87 6.73 11.91
C GLY A 73 -10.25 6.30 12.42
N ILE A 74 -10.43 5.00 12.68
CA ILE A 74 -11.68 4.45 13.24
C ILE A 74 -11.97 5.06 14.62
N ALA A 75 -10.97 5.13 15.49
CA ALA A 75 -11.13 5.73 16.82
C ALA A 75 -11.48 7.23 16.73
N ALA A 76 -10.79 7.98 15.88
CA ALA A 76 -11.03 9.40 15.67
C ALA A 76 -12.41 9.67 15.06
N PHE A 77 -12.89 8.82 14.13
CA PHE A 77 -14.25 8.90 13.60
C PHE A 77 -15.30 8.73 14.70
N ARG A 78 -15.17 7.70 15.55
CA ARG A 78 -16.08 7.48 16.69
C ARG A 78 -16.06 8.64 17.69
N ALA A 79 -14.92 9.30 17.84
CA ALA A 79 -14.73 10.46 18.70
C ALA A 79 -15.10 11.81 18.04
N GLY A 80 -15.54 11.83 16.78
CA GLY A 80 -15.86 13.07 16.05
C GLY A 80 -14.63 13.93 15.69
N THR A 81 -13.42 13.37 15.72
CA THR A 81 -12.14 14.06 15.54
C THR A 81 -11.32 13.51 14.36
N ALA A 82 -11.97 12.78 13.43
CA ALA A 82 -11.32 12.22 12.25
C ALA A 82 -10.53 13.28 11.45
N PRO A 83 -9.42 12.92 10.79
CA PRO A 83 -8.71 13.82 9.87
C PRO A 83 -9.58 14.16 8.65
N HIS A 84 -9.07 14.99 7.74
CA HIS A 84 -9.75 15.24 6.46
C HIS A 84 -9.51 14.09 5.50
N ILE A 85 -8.25 13.65 5.42
CA ILE A 85 -7.78 12.58 4.55
C ILE A 85 -7.09 11.52 5.41
N ILE A 86 -7.38 10.26 5.15
CA ILE A 86 -6.66 9.13 5.74
C ILE A 86 -6.18 8.17 4.64
N GLN A 87 -4.91 7.80 4.70
CA GLN A 87 -4.36 6.75 3.86
C GLN A 87 -4.75 5.38 4.43
N VAL A 88 -5.42 4.56 3.63
CA VAL A 88 -5.81 3.20 4.00
C VAL A 88 -5.38 2.23 2.90
N PHE A 89 -4.59 1.23 3.30
CA PHE A 89 -4.19 0.13 2.43
C PHE A 89 -5.35 -0.75 1.95
N GLU A 90 -5.10 -1.54 0.92
CA GLU A 90 -6.10 -2.27 0.16
C GLU A 90 -7.01 -3.12 1.04
N VAL A 91 -6.48 -3.84 2.03
CA VAL A 91 -7.26 -4.70 2.92
C VAL A 91 -8.21 -3.96 3.87
N GLY A 92 -8.06 -2.64 4.04
CA GLY A 92 -9.01 -1.81 4.78
C GLY A 92 -10.26 -1.45 3.98
N THR A 93 -10.27 -1.67 2.65
CA THR A 93 -11.32 -1.20 1.74
C THR A 93 -12.71 -1.69 2.13
N ALA A 94 -12.87 -2.97 2.46
CA ALA A 94 -14.17 -3.52 2.86
C ALA A 94 -14.72 -2.82 4.12
N THR A 95 -13.86 -2.54 5.10
CA THR A 95 -14.23 -1.80 6.32
C THR A 95 -14.64 -0.37 6.02
N MET A 96 -13.88 0.33 5.16
CA MET A 96 -14.21 1.70 4.76
C MET A 96 -15.53 1.76 3.97
N MET A 97 -15.80 0.76 3.12
CA MET A 97 -17.06 0.63 2.37
C MET A 97 -18.26 0.37 3.29
N SER A 98 -18.10 -0.44 4.33
CA SER A 98 -19.18 -0.76 5.27
C SER A 98 -19.45 0.34 6.31
N ALA A 99 -18.54 1.30 6.46
CA ALA A 99 -18.65 2.35 7.47
C ALA A 99 -19.56 3.50 6.99
N THR A 100 -20.88 3.28 7.06
CA THR A 100 -21.89 4.26 6.66
C THR A 100 -21.67 5.62 7.32
N GLY A 101 -21.59 6.68 6.50
CA GLY A 101 -21.38 8.06 6.95
C GLY A 101 -19.93 8.41 7.33
N ALA A 102 -19.01 7.43 7.38
CA ALA A 102 -17.64 7.68 7.75
C ALA A 102 -16.81 8.35 6.64
N ILE A 103 -17.22 8.19 5.38
CA ILE A 103 -16.47 8.66 4.22
C ILE A 103 -17.34 9.54 3.31
N LYS A 104 -16.71 10.54 2.68
CA LYS A 104 -17.22 11.27 1.52
C LYS A 104 -16.62 10.60 0.27
N PRO A 105 -17.42 9.92 -0.58
CA PRO A 105 -16.86 9.25 -1.75
C PRO A 105 -16.13 10.22 -2.69
N VAL A 106 -14.97 9.83 -3.20
CA VAL A 106 -14.13 10.71 -4.03
C VAL A 106 -14.83 11.12 -5.33
N TYR A 107 -15.54 10.21 -6.01
CA TYR A 107 -16.31 10.58 -7.20
C TYR A 107 -17.30 11.72 -6.94
N GLN A 108 -17.94 11.73 -5.75
CA GLN A 108 -18.90 12.76 -5.36
C GLN A 108 -18.18 14.04 -4.93
N LEU A 109 -17.07 13.91 -4.19
CA LEU A 109 -16.22 15.04 -3.81
C LEU A 109 -15.77 15.86 -5.02
N MET A 110 -15.19 15.17 -6.01
CA MET A 110 -14.64 15.81 -7.21
C MET A 110 -15.76 16.48 -8.02
N LYS A 111 -16.90 15.78 -8.17
CA LYS A 111 -18.10 16.33 -8.83
C LYS A 111 -18.63 17.59 -8.14
N ASP A 112 -18.78 17.56 -6.81
CA ASP A 112 -19.30 18.70 -6.03
C ASP A 112 -18.36 19.91 -6.08
N ALA A 113 -17.06 19.68 -6.17
CA ALA A 113 -16.05 20.73 -6.29
C ALA A 113 -15.85 21.23 -7.73
N GLY A 114 -16.41 20.55 -8.74
CA GLY A 114 -16.20 20.87 -10.15
C GLY A 114 -14.80 20.51 -10.67
N GLU A 115 -14.10 19.60 -9.98
CA GLU A 115 -12.75 19.16 -10.33
C GLU A 115 -12.80 17.96 -11.30
N PRO A 116 -11.87 17.87 -12.28
CA PRO A 116 -11.86 16.79 -13.25
C PRO A 116 -11.50 15.46 -12.58
N PHE A 117 -12.34 14.45 -12.77
CA PHE A 117 -12.09 13.10 -12.26
C PHE A 117 -12.83 12.07 -13.10
N ASP A 118 -12.09 11.37 -13.95
CA ASP A 118 -12.62 10.26 -14.75
C ASP A 118 -11.90 8.96 -14.36
N PRO A 119 -12.62 7.98 -13.76
CA PRO A 119 -12.06 6.66 -13.46
C PRO A 119 -11.38 5.98 -14.65
N LYS A 120 -11.79 6.28 -15.90
CA LYS A 120 -11.19 5.69 -17.11
C LYS A 120 -9.73 6.13 -17.35
N ASN A 121 -9.30 7.23 -16.72
CA ASN A 121 -7.92 7.71 -16.80
C ASN A 121 -6.96 6.91 -15.92
N TYR A 122 -7.47 6.15 -14.95
CA TYR A 122 -6.70 5.33 -14.04
C TYR A 122 -6.49 3.91 -14.60
N LEU A 123 -5.48 3.20 -14.07
CA LEU A 123 -5.24 1.81 -14.45
C LEU A 123 -6.38 0.90 -13.92
N PRO A 124 -6.93 -0.03 -14.73
CA PRO A 124 -8.03 -0.89 -14.31
C PRO A 124 -7.75 -1.73 -13.05
N ALA A 125 -6.51 -2.20 -12.90
CA ALA A 125 -6.08 -2.96 -11.71
C ALA A 125 -6.21 -2.15 -10.42
N ILE A 126 -6.14 -0.82 -10.51
CA ILE A 126 -6.24 0.10 -9.39
C ILE A 126 -7.71 0.45 -9.14
N THR A 127 -8.44 0.85 -10.18
CA THR A 127 -9.85 1.25 -10.03
C THR A 127 -10.73 0.10 -9.56
N GLY A 128 -10.49 -1.12 -10.03
CA GLY A 128 -11.28 -2.30 -9.64
C GLY A 128 -11.27 -2.56 -8.13
N TYR A 129 -10.19 -2.17 -7.44
CA TYR A 129 -10.08 -2.38 -6.00
C TYR A 129 -10.86 -1.34 -5.19
N TYR A 130 -10.82 -0.07 -5.61
CA TYR A 130 -11.32 1.08 -4.85
C TYR A 130 -12.68 1.62 -5.32
N SER A 131 -13.37 0.91 -6.20
CA SER A 131 -14.66 1.32 -6.76
C SER A 131 -15.83 0.50 -6.24
N THR A 132 -17.03 1.09 -6.32
CA THR A 132 -18.30 0.35 -6.21
C THR A 132 -18.45 -0.63 -7.38
N SER A 133 -19.43 -1.53 -7.29
CA SER A 133 -19.80 -2.42 -8.41
C SER A 133 -20.26 -1.65 -9.67
N LYS A 134 -20.62 -0.37 -9.55
CA LYS A 134 -20.97 0.51 -10.67
C LYS A 134 -19.76 1.22 -11.29
N GLY A 135 -18.58 1.07 -10.70
CA GLY A 135 -17.35 1.72 -11.15
C GLY A 135 -17.11 3.11 -10.53
N ASP A 136 -17.90 3.51 -9.54
CA ASP A 136 -17.70 4.79 -8.84
C ASP A 136 -16.55 4.66 -7.85
N MET A 137 -15.47 5.45 -8.04
CA MET A 137 -14.30 5.39 -7.15
C MET A 137 -14.61 6.03 -5.78
N LEU A 138 -14.48 5.23 -4.74
CA LEU A 138 -14.76 5.62 -3.35
C LEU A 138 -13.60 6.35 -2.69
N SER A 139 -12.37 5.98 -3.06
CA SER A 139 -11.14 6.59 -2.59
C SER A 139 -10.24 7.00 -3.76
N PHE A 140 -9.27 7.87 -3.48
CA PHE A 140 -8.30 8.34 -4.46
C PHE A 140 -7.08 7.43 -4.44
N PRO A 141 -6.73 6.73 -5.54
CA PRO A 141 -5.54 5.89 -5.57
C PRO A 141 -4.29 6.72 -5.31
N PHE A 142 -3.36 6.20 -4.51
CA PHE A 142 -2.16 6.95 -4.15
C PHE A 142 -0.89 6.17 -4.39
N ASN A 143 -0.78 5.01 -3.75
CA ASN A 143 0.45 4.22 -3.79
C ASN A 143 0.10 2.76 -4.03
N SER A 144 -0.19 2.42 -5.28
CA SER A 144 -0.42 1.02 -5.68
C SER A 144 0.91 0.32 -5.94
N SER A 145 1.06 -0.90 -5.43
CA SER A 145 2.27 -1.73 -5.62
C SER A 145 1.91 -3.16 -6.01
N SER A 146 2.90 -3.93 -6.44
CA SER A 146 2.88 -5.40 -6.39
C SER A 146 3.95 -5.87 -5.41
N MET A 147 3.88 -7.12 -4.97
CA MET A 147 5.01 -7.75 -4.29
C MET A 147 5.99 -8.24 -5.34
N VAL A 148 7.27 -7.94 -5.18
CA VAL A 148 8.34 -8.40 -6.06
C VAL A 148 9.43 -9.09 -5.26
N MET A 149 10.29 -9.84 -5.94
CA MET A 149 11.49 -10.40 -5.35
C MET A 149 12.67 -9.44 -5.56
N TRP A 150 13.16 -8.83 -4.49
CA TRP A 150 14.36 -8.00 -4.48
C TRP A 150 15.61 -8.86 -4.38
N ILE A 151 16.62 -8.49 -5.16
CA ILE A 151 17.83 -9.28 -5.39
C ILE A 151 19.06 -8.39 -5.25
N ASN A 152 19.99 -8.79 -4.38
CA ASN A 152 21.35 -8.30 -4.34
C ASN A 152 22.18 -9.07 -5.38
N LYS A 153 22.47 -8.44 -6.53
CA LYS A 153 23.13 -9.11 -7.66
C LYS A 153 24.58 -9.48 -7.35
N ASP A 154 25.25 -8.66 -6.55
CA ASP A 154 26.64 -8.87 -6.17
C ASP A 154 26.79 -10.14 -5.32
N GLU A 155 25.91 -10.31 -4.33
CA GLU A 155 25.95 -11.48 -3.44
C GLU A 155 25.47 -12.77 -4.12
N LEU A 156 24.47 -12.71 -5.01
CA LEU A 156 24.10 -13.86 -5.84
C LEU A 156 25.29 -14.34 -6.69
N LYS A 157 26.00 -13.40 -7.33
CA LYS A 157 27.18 -13.73 -8.13
C LYS A 157 28.30 -14.33 -7.29
N LYS A 158 28.60 -13.75 -6.12
CA LYS A 158 29.61 -14.29 -5.18
C LYS A 158 29.26 -15.70 -4.70
N ALA A 159 27.98 -15.99 -4.51
CA ALA A 159 27.49 -17.31 -4.13
C ALA A 159 27.42 -18.33 -5.29
N GLY A 160 27.85 -17.96 -6.51
CA GLY A 160 27.80 -18.85 -7.67
C GLY A 160 26.38 -19.13 -8.18
N VAL A 161 25.46 -18.18 -7.98
CA VAL A 161 24.10 -18.20 -8.55
C VAL A 161 24.14 -17.42 -9.86
N ALA A 162 24.17 -18.15 -10.99
CA ALA A 162 24.38 -17.56 -12.31
C ALA A 162 23.19 -16.73 -12.81
N GLU A 163 21.97 -17.17 -12.48
CA GLU A 163 20.72 -16.57 -12.95
C GLU A 163 19.82 -16.24 -11.75
N ILE A 164 19.02 -15.19 -11.89
CA ILE A 164 18.02 -14.85 -10.87
C ILE A 164 16.98 -16.00 -10.82
N PRO A 165 16.74 -16.60 -9.64
CA PRO A 165 15.82 -17.73 -9.51
C PRO A 165 14.39 -17.32 -9.85
N LYS A 166 13.68 -18.14 -10.62
CA LYS A 166 12.30 -17.88 -11.08
C LYS A 166 11.27 -18.77 -10.40
N THR A 167 11.72 -19.87 -9.82
CA THR A 167 10.85 -20.86 -9.19
C THR A 167 11.15 -20.98 -7.70
N TRP A 168 10.17 -21.39 -6.90
CA TRP A 168 10.39 -21.60 -5.46
C TRP A 168 11.54 -22.58 -5.18
N PRO A 169 11.65 -23.75 -5.87
CA PRO A 169 12.82 -24.61 -5.73
C PRO A 169 14.15 -23.92 -6.03
N GLU A 170 14.23 -23.12 -7.10
CA GLU A 170 15.45 -22.36 -7.43
C GLU A 170 15.77 -21.31 -6.37
N VAL A 171 14.77 -20.63 -5.79
CA VAL A 171 14.97 -19.69 -4.68
C VAL A 171 15.54 -20.41 -3.47
N PHE A 172 15.01 -21.59 -3.12
CA PHE A 172 15.51 -22.37 -2.00
C PHE A 172 16.96 -22.81 -2.20
N ASP A 173 17.33 -23.23 -3.42
CA ASP A 173 18.70 -23.63 -3.73
C ASP A 173 19.66 -22.44 -3.79
N ALA A 174 19.22 -21.30 -4.33
CA ALA A 174 19.97 -20.05 -4.29
C ALA A 174 20.20 -19.59 -2.85
N ALA A 175 19.19 -19.66 -1.99
CA ALA A 175 19.28 -19.31 -0.57
C ALA A 175 20.27 -20.22 0.19
N LYS A 176 20.29 -21.53 -0.10
CA LYS A 176 21.28 -22.45 0.48
C LYS A 176 22.71 -22.10 0.04
N LYS A 177 22.91 -21.74 -1.23
CA LYS A 177 24.21 -21.29 -1.75
C LYS A 177 24.66 -19.98 -1.10
N LEU A 178 23.75 -19.01 -0.97
CA LEU A 178 24.02 -17.74 -0.28
C LEU A 178 24.44 -17.97 1.18
N LYS A 179 23.74 -18.86 1.88
CA LYS A 179 24.11 -19.27 3.24
C LYS A 179 25.51 -19.88 3.29
N ALA A 180 25.84 -20.80 2.38
CA ALA A 180 27.16 -21.40 2.27
C ALA A 180 28.26 -20.37 1.90
N ALA A 181 27.88 -19.27 1.24
CA ALA A 181 28.75 -18.17 0.84
C ALA A 181 28.90 -17.07 1.91
N GLY A 182 28.33 -17.24 3.11
CA GLY A 182 28.52 -16.33 4.25
C GLY A 182 27.27 -15.63 4.75
N HIS A 183 26.11 -15.80 4.10
CA HIS A 183 24.82 -15.29 4.58
C HIS A 183 24.19 -16.23 5.63
N ALA A 184 24.93 -16.54 6.69
CA ALA A 184 24.56 -17.55 7.68
C ALA A 184 23.23 -17.27 8.42
N THR A 185 22.81 -16.00 8.46
CA THR A 185 21.59 -15.56 9.15
C THR A 185 20.41 -15.29 8.22
N CYS A 186 20.62 -15.32 6.88
CA CYS A 186 19.56 -15.05 5.91
C CYS A 186 19.89 -15.50 4.48
N GLY A 187 19.47 -16.71 4.09
CA GLY A 187 19.47 -17.09 2.67
C GLY A 187 18.45 -16.28 1.87
N PHE A 188 17.19 -16.25 2.34
CA PHE A 188 16.17 -15.31 1.90
C PHE A 188 15.19 -14.97 3.02
N SER A 189 14.47 -13.87 2.86
CA SER A 189 13.44 -13.42 3.80
C SER A 189 12.32 -12.66 3.09
N ASN A 190 11.40 -12.11 3.86
CA ASN A 190 10.28 -11.33 3.37
C ASN A 190 9.84 -10.29 4.41
N ALA A 191 9.10 -9.29 3.93
CA ALA A 191 8.16 -8.51 4.73
C ALA A 191 6.72 -9.01 4.47
N TRP A 192 5.77 -8.64 5.33
CA TRP A 192 4.35 -8.97 5.15
C TRP A 192 4.07 -10.44 4.78
N ALA A 193 4.44 -11.39 5.66
CA ALA A 193 4.39 -12.83 5.38
C ALA A 193 3.03 -13.36 4.88
N THR A 194 1.93 -12.83 5.38
CA THR A 194 0.59 -13.23 4.92
C THR A 194 0.27 -12.73 3.52
N TRP A 195 0.72 -11.51 3.18
CA TRP A 195 0.62 -10.99 1.82
C TRP A 195 1.50 -11.81 0.86
N ALA A 196 2.71 -12.19 1.28
CA ALA A 196 3.64 -12.97 0.45
C ALA A 196 3.19 -14.41 0.22
N HIS A 197 2.92 -15.13 1.31
CA HIS A 197 2.85 -16.59 1.30
C HIS A 197 1.42 -17.13 1.29
N ILE A 198 0.42 -16.26 1.44
CA ILE A 198 -0.98 -16.60 1.24
C ILE A 198 -1.50 -15.83 0.04
N GLU A 199 -1.61 -14.50 0.12
CA GLU A 199 -2.42 -13.75 -0.84
C GLU A 199 -1.81 -13.68 -2.24
N GLN A 200 -0.56 -13.20 -2.33
CA GLN A 200 0.17 -13.14 -3.60
C GLN A 200 0.51 -14.55 -4.10
N PHE A 201 0.86 -15.46 -3.18
CA PHE A 201 1.06 -16.86 -3.51
C PHE A 201 -0.17 -17.46 -4.21
N SER A 202 -1.36 -17.30 -3.63
CA SER A 202 -2.61 -17.80 -4.20
C SER A 202 -2.88 -17.21 -5.58
N ALA A 203 -2.83 -15.88 -5.71
CA ALA A 203 -3.06 -15.19 -6.97
C ALA A 203 -2.07 -15.62 -8.06
N TRP A 204 -0.77 -15.63 -7.73
CA TRP A 204 0.32 -15.97 -8.65
C TRP A 204 0.30 -17.46 -9.07
N HIS A 205 -0.34 -18.33 -8.29
CA HIS A 205 -0.53 -19.75 -8.63
C HIS A 205 -1.94 -20.08 -9.12
N ASN A 206 -2.79 -19.06 -9.34
CA ASN A 206 -4.17 -19.22 -9.77
C ASN A 206 -5.02 -20.15 -8.87
N VAL A 207 -4.75 -20.18 -7.58
CA VAL A 207 -5.52 -20.95 -6.58
C VAL A 207 -6.33 -19.98 -5.70
N PRO A 208 -7.52 -20.36 -5.22
CA PRO A 208 -8.33 -19.46 -4.41
C PRO A 208 -7.74 -19.25 -3.01
N ILE A 209 -7.91 -18.05 -2.48
CA ILE A 209 -7.80 -17.76 -1.04
C ILE A 209 -9.14 -18.13 -0.37
N GLY A 210 -10.24 -17.89 -1.08
CA GLY A 210 -11.58 -18.30 -0.67
C GLY A 210 -12.59 -18.24 -1.81
N THR A 211 -13.81 -18.66 -1.52
CA THR A 211 -14.92 -18.70 -2.47
C THR A 211 -15.36 -17.29 -2.92
N LYS A 212 -16.38 -17.21 -3.81
CA LYS A 212 -16.95 -15.94 -4.28
C LYS A 212 -15.91 -14.99 -4.90
N ALA A 213 -14.98 -15.56 -5.68
CA ALA A 213 -13.83 -14.86 -6.24
C ALA A 213 -13.04 -14.10 -5.16
N ASN A 214 -12.57 -14.82 -4.14
CA ASN A 214 -11.91 -14.28 -2.96
C ASN A 214 -12.72 -13.17 -2.26
N GLY A 215 -14.03 -13.41 -2.06
CA GLY A 215 -14.93 -12.49 -1.37
C GLY A 215 -15.42 -11.29 -2.18
N LEU A 216 -14.97 -11.12 -3.43
CA LEU A 216 -15.44 -10.01 -4.29
C LEU A 216 -16.93 -10.11 -4.64
N ASP A 217 -17.45 -11.33 -4.76
CA ASP A 217 -18.84 -11.58 -5.18
C ASP A 217 -19.80 -11.79 -4.00
N GLY A 218 -19.35 -11.71 -2.74
CA GLY A 218 -20.25 -11.85 -1.59
C GLY A 218 -19.57 -11.99 -0.22
N PHE A 219 -20.22 -11.45 0.81
CA PHE A 219 -19.77 -11.55 2.21
C PHE A 219 -20.02 -12.94 2.84
N ASP A 220 -20.76 -13.82 2.15
CA ASP A 220 -20.95 -15.23 2.51
C ASP A 220 -19.75 -16.12 2.11
N THR A 221 -18.67 -15.53 1.60
CA THR A 221 -17.40 -16.20 1.25
C THR A 221 -16.83 -17.08 2.37
N VAL A 222 -16.07 -18.11 1.98
CA VAL A 222 -15.39 -19.06 2.87
C VAL A 222 -13.94 -19.18 2.44
N LEU A 223 -13.00 -19.15 3.38
CA LEU A 223 -11.56 -19.29 3.14
C LEU A 223 -11.18 -20.73 2.83
N GLU A 224 -10.23 -20.92 1.90
CA GLU A 224 -9.83 -22.21 1.32
C GLU A 224 -8.29 -22.35 1.13
N PHE A 225 -7.51 -21.42 1.71
CA PHE A 225 -6.03 -21.40 1.56
C PHE A 225 -5.29 -22.45 2.43
N ASN A 226 -5.95 -23.52 2.84
CA ASN A 226 -5.36 -24.70 3.49
C ASN A 226 -5.21 -25.91 2.54
N SER A 227 -5.24 -25.66 1.22
CA SER A 227 -5.03 -26.69 0.19
C SER A 227 -3.64 -27.35 0.25
N PRO A 228 -3.42 -28.52 -0.39
CA PRO A 228 -2.11 -29.17 -0.45
C PRO A 228 -0.96 -28.29 -0.95
N LEU A 229 -1.21 -27.37 -1.90
CA LEU A 229 -0.18 -26.46 -2.42
C LEU A 229 0.29 -25.45 -1.36
N HIS A 230 -0.65 -24.83 -0.63
CA HIS A 230 -0.35 -23.91 0.48
C HIS A 230 0.38 -24.64 1.62
N VAL A 231 -0.07 -25.85 1.98
CA VAL A 231 0.56 -26.68 3.02
C VAL A 231 2.00 -27.04 2.63
N LYS A 232 2.22 -27.47 1.38
CA LYS A 232 3.56 -27.72 0.85
C LYS A 232 4.45 -26.48 0.94
N HIS A 233 3.92 -25.31 0.56
CA HIS A 233 4.68 -24.07 0.59
C HIS A 233 5.07 -23.69 2.03
N LEU A 234 4.13 -23.68 2.96
CA LEU A 234 4.41 -23.38 4.36
C LEU A 234 5.36 -24.42 4.98
N GLN A 235 5.22 -25.70 4.65
CA GLN A 235 6.13 -26.74 5.12
C GLN A 235 7.57 -26.49 4.65
N ASN A 236 7.78 -26.11 3.39
CA ASN A 236 9.11 -25.72 2.90
C ASN A 236 9.69 -24.53 3.70
N LEU A 237 8.88 -23.51 4.00
CA LEU A 237 9.32 -22.38 4.83
C LEU A 237 9.68 -22.81 6.25
N ILE A 238 8.89 -23.69 6.88
CA ILE A 238 9.18 -24.25 8.21
C ILE A 238 10.52 -24.99 8.21
N ASP A 239 10.77 -25.82 7.20
CA ASP A 239 12.00 -26.61 7.13
C ASP A 239 13.24 -25.72 6.91
N LEU A 240 13.11 -24.68 6.07
CA LEU A 240 14.17 -23.70 5.81
C LEU A 240 14.35 -22.70 6.95
N GLN A 241 13.33 -22.47 7.79
CA GLN A 241 13.41 -21.64 8.99
C GLN A 241 14.33 -22.26 10.05
N LYS A 242 14.34 -23.60 10.16
CA LYS A 242 15.15 -24.34 11.15
C LYS A 242 16.63 -24.04 11.05
N ASP A 243 17.12 -23.79 9.83
CA ASP A 243 18.53 -23.57 9.57
C ASP A 243 18.84 -22.17 9.03
N LYS A 244 17.88 -21.23 9.05
CA LYS A 244 18.03 -19.85 8.57
C LYS A 244 18.26 -19.71 7.06
N THR A 245 18.03 -20.76 6.27
CA THR A 245 17.96 -20.62 4.81
C THR A 245 16.81 -19.70 4.41
N TYR A 246 15.66 -19.87 5.07
CA TYR A 246 14.61 -18.86 5.16
C TYR A 246 14.69 -18.27 6.58
N ASP A 247 14.48 -16.96 6.73
CA ASP A 247 14.33 -16.39 8.05
C ASP A 247 13.19 -15.35 8.11
N TYR A 248 12.12 -15.70 8.80
CA TYR A 248 11.08 -14.76 9.20
C TYR A 248 11.57 -13.87 10.36
N SER A 249 11.54 -12.55 10.17
CA SER A 249 12.05 -11.58 11.16
C SER A 249 11.02 -10.52 11.57
N GLY A 250 9.74 -10.87 11.53
CA GLY A 250 8.67 -10.05 12.07
C GLY A 250 7.64 -9.58 11.06
N ARG A 251 6.61 -8.91 11.59
CA ARG A 251 5.46 -8.43 10.84
C ARG A 251 5.74 -7.11 10.12
N GLU A 252 4.88 -6.79 9.16
CA GLU A 252 4.89 -5.52 8.43
C GLU A 252 6.26 -5.26 7.79
N ASN A 253 6.77 -4.02 7.87
CA ASN A 253 8.05 -3.60 7.28
C ASN A 253 9.28 -3.89 8.17
N LYS A 254 9.11 -4.56 9.33
CA LYS A 254 10.18 -4.67 10.34
C LYS A 254 11.45 -5.35 9.83
N SER A 255 11.32 -6.25 8.86
CA SER A 255 12.43 -7.00 8.27
C SER A 255 13.06 -6.33 7.03
N GLU A 256 12.48 -5.26 6.48
CA GLU A 256 12.92 -4.67 5.21
C GLU A 256 14.36 -4.14 5.25
N ASN A 257 14.84 -3.69 6.41
CA ASN A 257 16.21 -3.21 6.54
C ASN A 257 17.26 -4.32 6.32
N ARG A 258 16.89 -5.60 6.48
CA ARG A 258 17.82 -6.72 6.27
C ARG A 258 18.26 -6.86 4.82
N PHE A 259 17.40 -6.46 3.87
CA PHE A 259 17.83 -6.34 2.48
C PHE A 259 18.75 -5.15 2.30
N ALA A 260 18.31 -3.95 2.70
CA ALA A 260 19.08 -2.70 2.55
C ALA A 260 20.50 -2.76 3.15
N SER A 261 20.68 -3.47 4.27
CA SER A 261 21.98 -3.66 4.92
C SER A 261 22.87 -4.68 4.21
N GLY A 262 22.33 -5.45 3.26
CA GLY A 262 23.02 -6.57 2.60
C GLY A 262 22.98 -7.89 3.39
N GLU A 263 22.30 -7.94 4.54
CA GLU A 263 22.19 -9.16 5.35
C GLU A 263 21.47 -10.28 4.59
N CYS A 264 20.35 -9.95 3.94
CA CYS A 264 19.55 -10.85 3.10
C CYS A 264 19.72 -10.49 1.62
N ALA A 265 20.25 -11.41 0.81
CA ALA A 265 20.45 -11.17 -0.62
C ALA A 265 19.19 -11.38 -1.48
N ILE A 266 18.23 -12.16 -1.01
CA ILE A 266 16.91 -12.37 -1.65
C ILE A 266 15.83 -11.94 -0.66
N PHE A 267 14.93 -11.07 -1.07
CA PHE A 267 13.90 -10.52 -0.18
C PHE A 267 12.58 -10.25 -0.89
N LEU A 268 11.47 -10.80 -0.40
CA LEU A 268 10.13 -10.50 -0.92
C LEU A 268 9.49 -9.32 -0.18
N THR A 269 9.21 -8.22 -0.87
CA THR A 269 8.40 -7.10 -0.34
C THR A 269 7.79 -6.27 -1.49
N SER A 270 7.06 -5.21 -1.13
CA SER A 270 6.44 -4.26 -2.05
C SER A 270 7.45 -3.69 -3.04
N SER A 271 7.00 -3.44 -4.28
CA SER A 271 7.75 -2.62 -5.24
C SER A 271 7.99 -1.20 -4.73
N GLY A 272 7.13 -0.68 -3.85
CA GLY A 272 7.27 0.63 -3.20
C GLY A 272 8.43 0.70 -2.21
N TYR A 273 9.11 -0.41 -1.92
CA TYR A 273 10.35 -0.44 -1.15
C TYR A 273 11.52 0.21 -1.90
N TYR A 274 11.42 0.40 -3.22
CA TYR A 274 12.47 0.97 -4.07
C TYR A 274 13.07 2.27 -3.52
N ALA A 275 12.27 3.22 -3.05
CA ALA A 275 12.80 4.48 -2.50
C ALA A 275 13.74 4.25 -1.31
N THR A 276 13.37 3.33 -0.42
CA THR A 276 14.20 2.92 0.71
C THR A 276 15.45 2.17 0.23
N ALA A 277 15.31 1.18 -0.66
CA ALA A 277 16.45 0.44 -1.22
C ALA A 277 17.46 1.38 -1.90
N LYS A 278 16.99 2.28 -2.76
CA LYS A 278 17.81 3.24 -3.53
C LYS A 278 18.62 4.18 -2.62
N SER A 279 18.04 4.61 -1.50
CA SER A 279 18.71 5.53 -0.58
C SER A 279 19.70 4.83 0.36
N THR A 280 19.47 3.56 0.69
CA THR A 280 20.20 2.84 1.74
C THR A 280 21.19 1.81 1.22
N ALA A 281 20.82 1.00 0.22
CA ALA A 281 21.65 -0.07 -0.30
C ALA A 281 22.94 0.46 -0.95
N LYS A 282 24.07 -0.21 -0.70
CA LYS A 282 25.41 0.13 -1.22
C LYS A 282 25.97 -0.95 -2.15
N PHE A 283 25.08 -1.73 -2.76
CA PHE A 283 25.36 -2.83 -3.66
C PHE A 283 24.45 -2.75 -4.88
N ASP A 284 24.80 -3.46 -5.94
CA ASP A 284 23.98 -3.51 -7.14
C ASP A 284 22.75 -4.40 -6.90
N PHE A 285 21.55 -3.84 -7.06
CA PHE A 285 20.30 -4.55 -6.83
C PHE A 285 19.33 -4.47 -8.00
N THR A 286 18.40 -5.42 -8.04
CA THR A 286 17.25 -5.37 -8.93
C THR A 286 16.03 -5.97 -8.25
N SER A 287 14.88 -5.86 -8.90
CA SER A 287 13.70 -6.67 -8.62
C SER A 287 13.53 -7.70 -9.74
N ALA A 288 12.85 -8.79 -9.41
CA ALA A 288 12.39 -9.82 -10.34
C ALA A 288 10.97 -10.26 -9.95
N PRO A 289 10.22 -10.89 -10.86
CA PRO A 289 8.91 -11.44 -10.54
C PRO A 289 8.97 -12.42 -9.37
N MET A 290 7.86 -12.53 -8.62
CA MET A 290 7.73 -13.52 -7.56
C MET A 290 7.99 -14.94 -8.08
N PRO A 291 8.61 -15.81 -7.25
CA PRO A 291 8.80 -17.21 -7.61
C PRO A 291 7.47 -17.97 -7.68
N TYR A 292 7.43 -18.99 -8.53
CA TYR A 292 6.29 -19.91 -8.63
C TYR A 292 6.70 -21.38 -8.57
N TYR A 293 5.74 -22.26 -8.34
CA TYR A 293 5.89 -23.70 -8.46
C TYR A 293 5.54 -24.14 -9.90
N PRO A 294 6.50 -24.68 -10.68
CA PRO A 294 6.25 -25.08 -12.07
C PRO A 294 5.14 -26.12 -12.24
N GLU A 295 4.94 -26.96 -11.24
CA GLU A 295 3.89 -27.99 -11.21
C GLU A 295 2.49 -27.43 -10.92
N ALA A 296 2.37 -26.18 -10.46
CA ALA A 296 1.08 -25.56 -10.19
C ALA A 296 0.41 -25.12 -11.50
N LYS A 297 -0.67 -25.81 -11.88
CA LYS A 297 -1.42 -25.52 -13.11
C LYS A 297 -1.90 -24.07 -13.14
N GLY A 298 -1.49 -23.33 -14.16
CA GLY A 298 -1.86 -21.94 -14.37
C GLY A 298 -0.82 -20.93 -13.89
N ALA A 299 0.18 -21.36 -13.11
CA ALA A 299 1.28 -20.50 -12.67
C ALA A 299 2.32 -20.24 -13.79
N PRO A 300 3.08 -19.12 -13.73
CA PRO A 300 2.71 -17.93 -12.96
C PRO A 300 1.47 -17.29 -13.59
N GLN A 301 0.54 -16.85 -12.75
CA GLN A 301 -0.63 -16.08 -13.14
C GLN A 301 -0.31 -14.58 -13.04
N ASN A 302 -1.28 -13.67 -12.88
CA ASN A 302 -1.00 -12.29 -12.51
C ASN A 302 -0.89 -12.13 -10.99
N SER A 303 -0.13 -11.14 -10.54
CA SER A 303 -0.15 -10.71 -9.13
C SER A 303 -1.42 -9.90 -8.85
N ILE A 304 -1.68 -9.62 -7.58
CA ILE A 304 -2.68 -8.65 -7.16
C ILE A 304 -2.02 -7.37 -6.64
N ILE A 305 -2.77 -6.27 -6.70
CA ILE A 305 -2.32 -5.00 -6.16
C ILE A 305 -2.23 -5.08 -4.64
N GLY A 306 -1.24 -4.41 -4.08
CA GLY A 306 -1.22 -3.94 -2.70
C GLY A 306 -1.08 -2.43 -2.64
N GLY A 307 -0.81 -1.93 -1.45
CA GLY A 307 -0.59 -0.50 -1.22
C GLY A 307 -1.89 0.21 -0.87
N ALA A 308 -1.95 1.53 -1.02
CA ALA A 308 -3.02 2.31 -0.40
C ALA A 308 -3.67 3.37 -1.28
N SER A 309 -4.83 3.81 -0.80
CA SER A 309 -5.62 4.91 -1.34
C SER A 309 -5.92 5.93 -0.24
N LEU A 310 -6.27 7.14 -0.66
CA LEU A 310 -6.66 8.24 0.21
C LEU A 310 -8.19 8.29 0.32
N TRP A 311 -8.68 8.09 1.53
CA TRP A 311 -10.08 8.18 1.87
C TRP A 311 -10.38 9.54 2.48
N VAL A 312 -11.49 10.13 2.05
CA VAL A 312 -11.96 11.42 2.54
C VAL A 312 -12.96 11.16 3.64
N MET A 313 -12.70 11.67 4.83
CA MET A 313 -13.58 11.46 5.97
C MET A 313 -14.82 12.34 5.88
N GLY A 314 -15.96 11.82 6.35
CA GLY A 314 -17.21 12.55 6.45
C GLY A 314 -17.20 13.67 7.50
N GLY A 315 -18.27 14.46 7.53
CA GLY A 315 -18.50 15.49 8.56
C GLY A 315 -17.66 16.77 8.43
N LYS A 316 -17.01 17.00 7.28
CA LYS A 316 -16.26 18.24 7.00
C LYS A 316 -17.12 19.33 6.37
N LYS A 317 -16.64 20.57 6.43
CA LYS A 317 -17.28 21.74 5.83
C LYS A 317 -17.13 21.73 4.31
N PRO A 318 -18.07 22.33 3.54
CA PRO A 318 -17.96 22.40 2.08
C PRO A 318 -16.64 22.99 1.57
N GLU A 319 -16.09 24.01 2.24
CA GLU A 319 -14.85 24.65 1.83
C GLU A 319 -13.62 23.74 2.05
N GLU A 320 -13.60 22.95 3.12
CA GLU A 320 -12.57 21.95 3.38
C GLU A 320 -12.58 20.87 2.28
N TYR A 321 -13.76 20.42 1.86
CA TYR A 321 -13.91 19.47 0.76
C TYR A 321 -13.37 20.00 -0.57
N LYS A 322 -13.62 21.28 -0.91
CA LYS A 322 -13.03 21.87 -2.13
C LYS A 322 -11.51 21.85 -2.10
N GLY A 323 -10.92 22.16 -0.95
CA GLY A 323 -9.47 22.07 -0.79
C GLY A 323 -8.92 20.67 -0.98
N ILE A 324 -9.63 19.64 -0.48
CA ILE A 324 -9.26 18.23 -0.70
C ILE A 324 -9.36 17.86 -2.19
N ALA A 325 -10.41 18.30 -2.87
CA ALA A 325 -10.59 18.05 -4.31
C ALA A 325 -9.46 18.70 -5.13
N LYS A 326 -9.12 19.96 -4.84
CA LYS A 326 -7.96 20.65 -5.46
C LYS A 326 -6.64 19.93 -5.20
N PHE A 327 -6.44 19.40 -3.98
CA PHE A 327 -5.26 18.59 -3.68
C PHE A 327 -5.23 17.30 -4.52
N PHE A 328 -6.36 16.62 -4.69
CA PHE A 328 -6.43 15.43 -5.54
C PHE A 328 -6.23 15.75 -7.03
N THR A 329 -6.70 16.89 -7.53
CA THR A 329 -6.36 17.38 -8.88
C THR A 329 -4.87 17.63 -9.01
N PHE A 330 -4.25 18.30 -8.03
CA PHE A 330 -2.80 18.52 -8.00
C PHE A 330 -2.01 17.21 -8.00
N LEU A 331 -2.46 16.21 -7.24
CA LEU A 331 -1.85 14.88 -7.23
C LEU A 331 -2.01 14.18 -8.58
N SER A 332 -3.12 14.38 -9.29
CA SER A 332 -3.43 13.72 -10.56
C SER A 332 -2.66 14.25 -11.78
N ASP A 333 -1.86 15.31 -11.60
CA ASP A 333 -1.00 15.85 -12.66
C ASP A 333 -0.10 14.76 -13.28
N THR A 334 -0.02 14.75 -14.62
CA THR A 334 0.63 13.64 -15.35
C THR A 334 2.13 13.60 -15.09
N ASP A 335 2.80 14.76 -15.11
CA ASP A 335 4.24 14.84 -14.88
C ASP A 335 4.58 14.48 -13.43
N ARG A 336 3.74 14.92 -12.49
CA ARG A 336 3.83 14.52 -11.08
C ARG A 336 3.66 13.04 -10.89
N GLN A 337 2.63 12.43 -11.48
CA GLN A 337 2.40 10.98 -11.35
C GLN A 337 3.51 10.15 -11.98
N ALA A 338 4.03 10.56 -13.15
CA ALA A 338 5.19 9.92 -13.74
C ALA A 338 6.41 10.03 -12.81
N LYS A 339 6.69 11.23 -12.28
CA LYS A 339 7.79 11.44 -11.34
C LYS A 339 7.64 10.62 -10.05
N LEU A 340 6.45 10.58 -9.46
CA LEU A 340 6.16 9.80 -8.26
C LEU A 340 6.41 8.31 -8.48
N HIS A 341 5.97 7.76 -9.60
CA HIS A 341 6.28 6.38 -9.98
C HIS A 341 7.79 6.15 -10.05
N GLN A 342 8.53 7.03 -10.73
CA GLN A 342 9.96 6.90 -10.97
C GLN A 342 10.81 7.05 -9.70
N GLU A 343 10.36 7.83 -8.72
CA GLU A 343 11.07 8.08 -7.46
C GLU A 343 10.71 7.06 -6.36
N SER A 344 9.43 6.66 -6.27
CA SER A 344 8.94 5.82 -5.17
C SER A 344 9.02 4.31 -5.43
N GLY A 345 8.91 3.90 -6.70
CA GLY A 345 8.71 2.51 -7.10
C GLY A 345 7.29 1.97 -6.94
N TYR A 346 6.34 2.81 -6.51
CA TYR A 346 4.91 2.53 -6.70
C TYR A 346 4.55 2.63 -8.18
N LEU A 347 3.42 2.03 -8.56
CA LEU A 347 2.91 2.03 -9.92
C LEU A 347 2.43 3.43 -10.33
N PRO A 348 2.53 3.79 -11.63
CA PRO A 348 1.85 4.97 -12.14
C PRO A 348 0.34 4.74 -12.03
N ILE A 349 -0.38 5.61 -11.31
CA ILE A 349 -1.82 5.36 -11.07
C ILE A 349 -2.70 5.70 -12.28
N THR A 350 -2.19 6.52 -13.21
CA THR A 350 -2.89 6.94 -14.44
C THR A 350 -2.25 6.35 -15.69
N LYS A 351 -3.08 6.15 -16.73
CA LYS A 351 -2.63 5.70 -18.05
C LYS A 351 -1.65 6.69 -18.68
N ALA A 352 -1.95 8.00 -18.58
CA ALA A 352 -1.10 9.05 -19.12
C ALA A 352 0.30 9.05 -18.48
N ALA A 353 0.40 8.86 -17.16
CA ALA A 353 1.69 8.78 -16.48
C ALA A 353 2.49 7.53 -16.89
N TYR A 354 1.81 6.41 -17.09
CA TYR A 354 2.42 5.18 -17.61
C TYR A 354 2.95 5.39 -19.05
N GLU A 355 2.10 5.87 -19.95
CA GLU A 355 2.45 6.14 -21.35
C GLU A 355 3.62 7.13 -21.47
N LYS A 356 3.60 8.19 -20.66
CA LYS A 356 4.72 9.13 -20.57
C LYS A 356 6.00 8.44 -20.12
N THR A 357 5.94 7.64 -19.06
CA THR A 357 7.11 6.91 -18.54
C THR A 357 7.71 5.96 -19.58
N VAL A 358 6.86 5.28 -20.36
CA VAL A 358 7.29 4.43 -21.48
C VAL A 358 7.95 5.28 -22.58
N LYS A 359 7.28 6.35 -23.03
CA LYS A 359 7.76 7.23 -24.11
C LYS A 359 9.11 7.89 -23.77
N ASP A 360 9.33 8.22 -22.50
CA ASP A 360 10.58 8.82 -22.02
C ASP A 360 11.74 7.79 -21.92
N GLY A 361 11.51 6.51 -22.26
CA GLY A 361 12.52 5.45 -22.22
C GLY A 361 12.97 5.10 -20.80
N PHE A 362 12.11 5.34 -19.79
CA PHE A 362 12.49 5.18 -18.38
C PHE A 362 12.81 3.72 -18.03
N TYR A 363 12.01 2.77 -18.54
CA TYR A 363 12.16 1.35 -18.23
C TYR A 363 13.37 0.70 -18.90
N ASP A 364 13.88 1.26 -20.00
CA ASP A 364 15.13 0.79 -20.60
C ASP A 364 16.33 1.07 -19.68
N LYS A 365 16.26 2.19 -18.94
CA LYS A 365 17.28 2.61 -17.97
C LYS A 365 17.03 2.04 -16.57
N ASN A 366 15.78 1.78 -16.22
CA ASN A 366 15.35 1.33 -14.89
C ASN A 366 14.43 0.10 -14.99
N PRO A 367 14.90 -1.03 -15.54
CA PRO A 367 14.07 -2.22 -15.76
C PRO A 367 13.49 -2.79 -14.45
N THR A 368 14.19 -2.58 -13.33
CA THR A 368 13.74 -2.90 -11.96
C THR A 368 12.36 -2.33 -11.61
N LEU A 369 12.00 -1.17 -12.15
CA LEU A 369 10.71 -0.53 -11.85
C LEU A 369 9.58 -0.98 -12.77
N GLN A 370 9.87 -1.79 -13.79
CA GLN A 370 8.87 -2.37 -14.69
C GLN A 370 8.34 -3.72 -14.18
N THR A 371 9.09 -4.41 -13.32
CA THR A 371 8.73 -5.72 -12.75
C THR A 371 7.30 -5.81 -12.22
N PRO A 372 6.83 -4.91 -11.32
CA PRO A 372 5.47 -5.04 -10.77
C PRO A 372 4.37 -4.88 -11.83
N LEU A 373 4.62 -4.09 -12.89
CA LEU A 373 3.70 -3.98 -14.02
C LEU A 373 3.65 -5.30 -14.80
N LYS A 374 4.81 -5.91 -15.06
CA LYS A 374 4.90 -7.22 -15.73
C LYS A 374 4.17 -8.31 -14.96
N GLU A 375 4.24 -8.31 -13.63
CA GLU A 375 3.49 -9.26 -12.80
C GLU A 375 1.98 -9.03 -12.89
N LEU A 376 1.54 -7.78 -12.74
CA LEU A 376 0.12 -7.44 -12.77
C LEU A 376 -0.53 -7.72 -14.12
N THR A 377 0.22 -7.61 -15.22
CA THR A 377 -0.26 -7.84 -16.58
C THR A 377 0.26 -9.13 -17.20
N ASN A 378 0.78 -10.07 -16.40
CA ASN A 378 1.38 -11.31 -16.93
C ASN A 378 0.37 -12.15 -17.73
N LYS A 379 -0.88 -12.22 -17.23
CA LYS A 379 -2.01 -12.92 -17.83
C LYS A 379 -3.31 -12.20 -17.47
N GLU A 380 -4.36 -12.43 -18.23
CA GLU A 380 -5.70 -11.94 -17.89
C GLU A 380 -6.15 -12.48 -16.52
N PRO A 381 -6.66 -11.62 -15.61
CA PRO A 381 -7.10 -12.05 -14.29
C PRO A 381 -8.23 -13.09 -14.33
N THR A 382 -8.19 -14.04 -13.40
CA THR A 382 -9.25 -15.03 -13.19
C THR A 382 -10.08 -14.67 -11.95
N THR A 383 -11.06 -15.50 -11.61
CA THR A 383 -11.76 -15.41 -10.32
C THR A 383 -10.82 -15.49 -9.12
N ASN A 384 -9.67 -16.14 -9.25
CA ASN A 384 -8.71 -16.38 -8.16
C ASN A 384 -7.64 -15.28 -8.07
N SER A 385 -7.46 -14.48 -9.13
CA SER A 385 -6.33 -13.56 -9.25
C SER A 385 -6.72 -12.11 -9.56
N ARG A 386 -8.01 -11.78 -9.66
CA ARG A 386 -8.47 -10.38 -9.87
C ARG A 386 -8.47 -9.51 -8.61
N GLY A 387 -8.10 -10.06 -7.46
CA GLY A 387 -8.06 -9.37 -6.17
C GLY A 387 -8.68 -10.19 -5.06
N LEU A 388 -8.92 -9.55 -3.92
CA LEU A 388 -9.64 -10.10 -2.77
C LEU A 388 -10.43 -9.00 -2.07
N ARG A 389 -11.52 -9.39 -1.40
CA ARG A 389 -12.33 -8.48 -0.57
C ARG A 389 -12.98 -9.26 0.57
N PHE A 390 -12.21 -9.48 1.61
CA PHE A 390 -12.69 -10.12 2.84
C PHE A 390 -13.06 -9.06 3.90
N GLY A 391 -14.12 -9.33 4.65
CA GLY A 391 -14.48 -8.53 5.82
C GLY A 391 -13.43 -8.68 6.92
N ASN A 392 -13.14 -7.59 7.65
CA ASN A 392 -12.13 -7.56 8.73
C ASN A 392 -10.72 -8.03 8.30
N MET A 393 -10.34 -7.80 7.04
CA MET A 393 -9.11 -8.36 6.48
C MET A 393 -7.83 -7.87 7.19
N VAL A 394 -7.83 -6.66 7.79
CA VAL A 394 -6.71 -6.17 8.60
C VAL A 394 -6.45 -7.08 9.81
N GLN A 395 -7.49 -7.31 10.61
CA GLN A 395 -7.41 -8.18 11.77
C GLN A 395 -7.18 -9.64 11.34
N MET A 396 -7.66 -10.01 10.16
CA MET A 396 -7.47 -11.34 9.59
C MET A 396 -6.01 -11.61 9.21
N ARG A 397 -5.30 -10.62 8.64
CA ARG A 397 -3.86 -10.72 8.40
C ARG A 397 -3.07 -10.92 9.69
N ASP A 398 -3.41 -10.21 10.76
CA ASP A 398 -2.76 -10.42 12.07
C ASP A 398 -3.01 -11.83 12.60
N LEU A 399 -4.24 -12.30 12.47
CA LEU A 399 -4.61 -13.65 12.87
C LEU A 399 -3.84 -14.71 12.08
N TRP A 400 -3.76 -14.58 10.76
CA TRP A 400 -3.01 -15.51 9.92
C TRP A 400 -1.51 -15.46 10.22
N ALA A 401 -0.97 -14.28 10.55
CA ALA A 401 0.41 -14.13 10.95
C ALA A 401 0.72 -14.90 12.25
N GLU A 402 -0.18 -14.89 13.24
CA GLU A 402 -0.02 -15.71 14.46
C GLU A 402 0.10 -17.21 14.15
N GLU A 403 -0.68 -17.70 13.19
CA GLU A 403 -0.67 -19.11 12.81
C GLU A 403 0.59 -19.49 12.04
N ILE A 404 1.04 -18.64 11.11
CA ILE A 404 2.34 -18.80 10.43
C ILE A 404 3.47 -18.77 11.46
N GLU A 405 3.46 -17.82 12.40
CA GLU A 405 4.47 -17.70 13.46
C GLU A 405 4.50 -18.93 14.36
N ALA A 406 3.34 -19.48 14.72
CA ALA A 406 3.26 -20.72 15.49
C ALA A 406 3.86 -21.92 14.73
N ALA A 407 3.62 -22.01 13.42
CA ALA A 407 4.18 -23.05 12.57
C ALA A 407 5.71 -22.92 12.45
N LEU A 408 6.21 -21.72 12.16
CA LEU A 408 7.64 -21.41 12.05
C LEU A 408 8.39 -21.63 13.38
N ALA A 409 7.72 -21.47 14.52
CA ALA A 409 8.25 -21.77 15.84
C ALA A 409 8.15 -23.27 16.22
N GLY A 410 7.66 -24.13 15.33
CA GLY A 410 7.51 -25.57 15.56
C GLY A 410 6.38 -25.95 16.53
N LYS A 411 5.46 -25.02 16.83
CA LYS A 411 4.31 -25.26 17.72
C LYS A 411 3.12 -25.90 17.01
N LYS A 412 3.09 -25.82 15.68
CA LYS A 412 2.08 -26.42 14.81
C LYS A 412 2.74 -26.97 13.55
N THR A 413 2.17 -28.03 12.99
CA THR A 413 2.48 -28.44 11.62
C THR A 413 1.93 -27.42 10.62
N ALA A 414 2.41 -27.47 9.36
CA ALA A 414 1.89 -26.60 8.30
C ALA A 414 0.36 -26.75 8.10
N GLN A 415 -0.15 -27.98 8.14
CA GLN A 415 -1.57 -28.26 8.00
C GLN A 415 -2.37 -27.67 9.17
N GLU A 416 -1.97 -27.94 10.41
CA GLU A 416 -2.68 -27.43 11.61
C GLU A 416 -2.72 -25.90 11.66
N ALA A 417 -1.64 -25.24 11.25
CA ALA A 417 -1.57 -23.79 11.20
C ALA A 417 -2.54 -23.20 10.16
N LEU A 418 -2.55 -23.75 8.94
CA LEU A 418 -3.45 -23.26 7.88
C LEU A 418 -4.91 -23.61 8.16
N ASP A 419 -5.20 -24.78 8.72
CA ASP A 419 -6.56 -25.16 9.15
C ASP A 419 -7.07 -24.21 10.25
N ALA A 420 -6.23 -23.89 11.23
CA ALA A 420 -6.57 -22.93 12.28
C ALA A 420 -6.78 -21.51 11.70
N ALA A 421 -5.93 -21.07 10.79
CA ALA A 421 -6.06 -19.78 10.12
C ALA A 421 -7.38 -19.67 9.32
N VAL A 422 -7.73 -20.73 8.58
CA VAL A 422 -8.99 -20.82 7.83
C VAL A 422 -10.20 -20.84 8.77
N ALA A 423 -10.19 -21.68 9.81
CA ALA A 423 -11.31 -21.80 10.74
C ALA A 423 -11.58 -20.50 11.51
N ARG A 424 -10.52 -19.91 12.09
CA ARG A 424 -10.59 -18.64 12.83
C ARG A 424 -10.96 -17.47 11.89
N GLY A 425 -10.39 -17.43 10.68
CA GLY A 425 -10.74 -16.43 9.68
C GLY A 425 -12.20 -16.53 9.21
N ASN A 426 -12.73 -17.74 9.01
CA ASN A 426 -14.13 -17.95 8.68
C ASN A 426 -15.07 -17.48 9.79
N ALA A 427 -14.71 -17.66 11.07
CA ALA A 427 -15.48 -17.10 12.18
C ALA A 427 -15.53 -15.56 12.11
N MET A 428 -14.43 -14.90 11.75
CA MET A 428 -14.39 -13.45 11.55
C MET A 428 -15.25 -12.98 10.36
N LEU A 429 -15.23 -13.73 9.24
CA LEU A 429 -16.08 -13.45 8.09
C LEU A 429 -17.56 -13.49 8.46
N ARG A 430 -17.99 -14.49 9.23
CA ARG A 430 -19.38 -14.60 9.70
C ARG A 430 -19.78 -13.48 10.65
N THR A 431 -18.85 -12.98 11.47
CA THR A 431 -19.09 -11.78 12.28
C THR A 431 -19.29 -10.55 11.40
N PHE A 432 -18.42 -10.32 10.42
CA PHE A 432 -18.53 -9.19 9.50
C PHE A 432 -19.82 -9.23 8.67
N GLU A 433 -20.19 -10.40 8.14
CA GLU A 433 -21.39 -10.59 7.34
C GLU A 433 -22.67 -10.17 8.08
N LYS A 434 -22.72 -10.39 9.41
CA LYS A 434 -23.84 -9.96 10.26
C LYS A 434 -23.90 -8.44 10.46
N THR A 435 -22.74 -7.77 10.46
CA THR A 435 -22.64 -6.31 10.73
C THR A 435 -22.62 -5.45 9.47
N ALA A 436 -22.37 -6.03 8.30
CA ALA A 436 -22.32 -5.34 7.02
C ALA A 436 -23.68 -5.24 6.32
N LYS A 437 -24.73 -5.86 6.89
CA LYS A 437 -26.14 -5.63 6.54
C LYS A 437 -26.66 -4.43 7.31
#